data_AF-A0A497LZG0-F1
#
_entry.id   AF-A0A497LZG0-F1
#
_cell.length_a   1.000
_cell.length_b   1.000
_cell.length_c   1.000
_cell.angle_alpha   90.00
_cell.angle_beta   90.00
_cell.angle_gamma   90.00
#
_symmetry.space_group_name_H-M   'P 1'
#
loop_
_entity.id
_entity.type
_entity.pdbx_description
1 polymer ?
#
loop_
_entity_poly.entity_id
_entity_poly.type
_entity_poly.pdbx_seq_one_letter_code
_entity_poly.pdbx_strand_id
1 'polypeptide(L)'
;IDAPLHLPRKGTLRKADKEMIRHGYRVFPPVLPAMKKLTIRAEKLTEQIVKKGYRVIEVHPTSTRKALSIPINDWRKIQTVLTNIGLEGDTEVRTLTSHEIDAITAALTAYLYTQNRTEAWGDEEEGYIIVPKRQDWRTLRI
;
A
#
# COMPACT_ATOMS: atom_id res chain seq x y z
N ILE A 1 0.47 1.96 9.90
CA ILE A 1 1.31 3.17 9.77
C ILE A 1 1.58 3.32 8.28
N ASP A 2 1.30 4.47 7.68
CA ASP A 2 1.63 4.72 6.27
C ASP A 2 3.09 5.18 6.17
N ALA A 3 4.00 4.21 6.08
CA ALA A 3 5.43 4.44 5.95
C ALA A 3 6.13 3.21 5.36
N PRO A 4 7.28 3.40 4.70
CA PRO A 4 8.20 2.31 4.34
C PRO A 4 8.53 1.40 5.53
N LEU A 5 8.73 0.11 5.30
CA LEU A 5 9.10 -0.85 6.35
C LEU A 5 10.62 -0.94 6.57
N HIS A 6 11.42 -0.38 5.67
CA HIS A 6 12.87 -0.38 5.74
C HIS A 6 13.44 0.99 5.32
N LEU A 7 14.60 1.34 5.85
CA LEU A 7 15.43 2.41 5.31
C LEU A 7 16.29 1.89 4.14
N PRO A 8 16.72 2.76 3.21
CA PRO A 8 17.69 2.35 2.19
C PRO A 8 19.05 2.05 2.80
N ARG A 9 19.73 1.03 2.29
CA ARG A 9 21.14 0.71 2.62
C ARG A 9 22.09 1.80 2.15
N LYS A 10 21.81 2.42 0.99
CA LYS A 10 22.61 3.52 0.45
C LYS A 10 21.76 4.55 -0.29
N GLY A 11 22.10 5.83 -0.11
CA GLY A 11 21.44 6.93 -0.80
C GLY A 11 20.08 7.27 -0.19
N THR A 12 19.18 7.80 -1.02
CA THR A 12 17.89 8.35 -0.55
C THR A 12 16.69 7.44 -0.82
N LEU A 13 16.79 6.57 -1.83
CA LEU A 13 15.72 5.69 -2.29
C LEU A 13 16.18 4.23 -2.24
N ARG A 14 15.30 3.35 -1.76
CA ARG A 14 15.45 1.89 -1.87
C ARG A 14 15.33 1.45 -3.33
N LYS A 15 15.72 0.22 -3.63
CA LYS A 15 15.42 -0.43 -4.91
C LYS A 15 13.92 -0.45 -5.18
N ALA A 16 13.11 -0.81 -4.19
CA ALA A 16 11.65 -0.79 -4.27
C ALA A 16 11.14 0.60 -4.72
N ASP A 17 11.62 1.67 -4.09
CA ASP A 17 11.18 3.03 -4.41
C ASP A 17 11.57 3.42 -5.85
N LYS A 18 12.77 3.05 -6.31
CA LYS A 18 13.24 3.30 -7.68
C LYS A 18 12.40 2.52 -8.70
N GLU A 19 12.10 1.26 -8.43
CA GLU A 19 11.29 0.42 -9.32
C GLU A 19 9.84 0.91 -9.40
N MET A 20 9.26 1.31 -8.27
CA MET A 20 7.94 1.94 -8.20
C MET A 20 7.90 3.18 -9.09
N ILE A 21 8.86 4.10 -8.94
CA ILE A 21 8.93 5.33 -9.75
C ILE A 21 9.07 5.01 -11.25
N ARG A 22 9.92 4.04 -11.62
CA ARG A 22 10.07 3.60 -13.02
C ARG A 22 8.76 3.08 -13.62
N HIS A 23 7.92 2.44 -12.82
CA HIS A 23 6.61 1.95 -13.25
C HIS A 23 5.48 2.97 -13.06
N GLY A 24 5.83 4.25 -12.84
CA GLY A 24 4.89 5.36 -12.75
C GLY A 24 4.20 5.47 -11.39
N TYR A 25 4.67 4.77 -10.36
CA TYR A 25 4.18 4.88 -8.99
C TYR A 25 5.08 5.83 -8.19
N ARG A 26 4.66 7.10 -8.08
CA ARG A 26 5.43 8.09 -7.31
C ARG A 26 5.36 7.76 -5.82
N VAL A 27 6.53 7.61 -5.20
CA VAL A 27 6.71 7.43 -3.75
C VAL A 27 7.69 8.46 -3.21
N PHE A 28 7.63 8.74 -1.92
CA PHE A 28 8.54 9.67 -1.26
C PHE A 28 9.77 8.93 -0.72
N PRO A 29 10.96 9.58 -0.70
CA PRO A 29 12.15 8.96 -0.12
C PRO A 29 12.00 8.64 1.37
N PRO A 30 12.32 7.41 1.83
CA PRO A 30 12.23 7.04 3.24
C PRO A 30 13.10 7.89 4.17
N VAL A 31 14.20 8.45 3.65
CA VAL A 31 15.16 9.25 4.43
C VAL A 31 14.71 10.69 4.69
N LEU A 32 13.59 11.15 4.10
CA LEU A 32 13.06 12.48 4.38
C LEU A 32 12.82 12.65 5.90
N PRO A 33 13.17 13.77 6.54
CA PRO A 33 13.18 13.89 8.00
C PRO A 33 11.88 13.47 8.69
N ALA A 34 10.72 13.85 8.12
CA ALA A 34 9.42 13.45 8.62
C ALA A 34 9.13 11.94 8.42
N MET A 35 9.51 11.39 7.26
CA MET A 35 9.28 9.98 6.90
C MET A 35 10.23 9.03 7.63
N LYS A 36 11.47 9.44 7.89
CA LYS A 36 12.50 8.61 8.53
C LYS A 36 12.09 8.15 9.91
N LYS A 37 11.50 9.04 10.72
CA LYS A 37 10.99 8.69 12.05
C LYS A 37 9.84 7.68 11.98
N LEU A 38 8.96 7.81 10.99
CA LEU A 38 7.85 6.89 10.76
C LEU A 38 8.35 5.53 10.25
N THR A 39 9.33 5.53 9.35
CA THR A 39 9.97 4.33 8.79
C THR A 39 10.63 3.50 9.89
N ILE A 40 11.44 4.13 10.76
CA ILE A 40 12.06 3.43 11.91
C ILE A 40 11.00 2.85 12.85
N ARG A 41 9.88 3.56 13.04
CA ARG A 41 8.77 3.04 13.84
C ARG A 41 8.07 1.85 13.16
N ALA A 42 7.88 1.92 11.84
CA ALA A 42 7.26 0.85 11.07
C ALA A 42 8.13 -0.41 11.03
N GLU A 43 9.45 -0.27 10.92
CA GLU A 43 10.43 -1.36 11.00
C GLU A 43 10.33 -2.09 12.36
N LYS A 44 10.37 -1.34 13.48
CA LYS A 44 10.19 -1.91 14.83
C LYS A 44 8.84 -2.60 15.02
N LEU A 45 7.77 -2.02 14.48
CA LEU A 45 6.43 -2.62 14.55
C LEU A 45 6.39 -3.93 13.74
N THR A 46 7.01 -3.93 12.56
CA THR A 46 7.12 -5.10 11.69
C THR A 46 7.86 -6.23 12.39
N GLU A 47 8.99 -5.96 13.03
CA GLU A 47 9.71 -6.96 13.83
C GLU A 47 8.82 -7.58 14.92
N GLN A 48 8.04 -6.76 15.63
CA GLN A 48 7.14 -7.25 16.69
C GLN A 48 5.99 -8.10 16.13
N ILE A 49 5.44 -7.73 14.97
CA ILE A 49 4.37 -8.47 14.29
C ILE A 49 4.92 -9.82 13.76
N VAL A 50 6.11 -9.81 13.15
CA VAL A 50 6.77 -11.02 12.65
C VAL A 50 7.14 -11.95 13.80
N LYS A 51 7.64 -11.43 14.93
CA LYS A 51 7.91 -12.24 16.15
C LYS A 51 6.67 -12.93 16.71
N LYS A 52 5.47 -12.41 16.43
CA LYS A 52 4.20 -13.04 16.79
C LYS A 52 3.72 -14.09 15.77
N GLY A 53 4.51 -14.36 14.73
CA GLY A 53 4.21 -15.37 13.71
C GLY A 53 3.39 -14.87 12.52
N TYR A 54 3.14 -13.56 12.41
CA TYR A 54 2.39 -13.00 11.29
C TYR A 54 3.31 -12.65 10.11
N ARG A 55 2.83 -12.92 8.90
CA ARG A 55 3.46 -12.43 7.68
C ARG A 55 3.12 -10.96 7.46
N VAL A 56 4.13 -10.15 7.14
CA VAL A 56 3.97 -8.73 6.81
C VAL A 56 4.29 -8.50 5.34
N ILE A 57 3.49 -7.67 4.68
CA ILE A 57 3.76 -7.14 3.35
C ILE A 57 3.70 -5.61 3.40
N GLU A 58 4.57 -4.94 2.64
CA GLU A 58 4.51 -3.48 2.48
C GLU A 58 3.53 -3.12 1.36
N VAL A 59 2.63 -2.17 1.62
CA VAL A 59 1.67 -1.67 0.63
C VAL A 59 1.72 -0.15 0.58
N HIS A 60 1.69 0.41 -0.62
CA HIS A 60 1.47 1.85 -0.84
C HIS A 60 0.04 2.09 -1.38
N PRO A 61 -0.89 2.65 -0.56
CA PRO A 61 -2.30 2.79 -0.93
C PRO A 61 -2.53 3.60 -2.21
N THR A 62 -1.79 4.68 -2.41
CA THR A 62 -1.88 5.50 -3.62
C THR A 62 -1.49 4.71 -4.88
N SER A 63 -0.48 3.84 -4.80
CA SER A 63 -0.13 2.95 -5.91
C SER A 63 -1.18 1.90 -6.18
N THR A 64 -1.81 1.37 -5.12
CA THR A 64 -2.94 0.44 -5.23
C THR A 64 -4.07 1.07 -6.03
N ARG A 65 -4.51 2.27 -5.64
CA ARG A 65 -5.56 3.00 -6.36
C ARG A 65 -5.18 3.24 -7.83
N LYS A 66 -3.94 3.64 -8.08
CA LYS A 66 -3.43 3.86 -9.44
C LYS A 66 -3.40 2.57 -10.27
N ALA A 67 -3.00 1.45 -9.69
CA ALA A 67 -2.96 0.16 -10.38
C ALA A 67 -4.35 -0.34 -10.76
N LEU A 68 -5.35 -0.05 -9.92
CA LEU A 68 -6.74 -0.47 -10.10
C LEU A 68 -7.62 0.58 -10.83
N SER A 69 -7.03 1.64 -11.36
CA SER A 69 -7.77 2.76 -11.98
C SER A 69 -8.83 3.41 -11.07
N ILE A 70 -8.62 3.37 -9.75
CA ILE A 70 -9.45 4.04 -8.74
C ILE A 70 -9.02 5.52 -8.65
N PRO A 71 -9.93 6.48 -8.41
CA PRO A 71 -9.56 7.87 -8.13
C PRO A 71 -8.48 7.99 -7.04
N ILE A 72 -7.61 9.00 -7.10
CA ILE A 72 -6.43 9.06 -6.22
C ILE A 72 -6.65 9.92 -4.98
N ASN A 73 -7.39 11.02 -5.10
CA ASN A 73 -7.51 12.07 -4.08
C ASN A 73 -8.95 12.53 -3.79
N ASP A 74 -9.95 11.89 -4.39
CA ASP A 74 -11.37 12.15 -4.11
C ASP A 74 -11.91 11.07 -3.16
N TRP A 75 -11.81 11.32 -1.86
CA TRP A 75 -12.11 10.34 -0.81
C TRP A 75 -13.52 9.77 -0.90
N ARG A 76 -14.51 10.61 -1.21
CA ARG A 76 -15.90 10.17 -1.35
C ARG A 76 -16.06 9.25 -2.55
N LYS A 77 -15.47 9.59 -3.70
CA LYS A 77 -15.49 8.70 -4.88
C LYS A 77 -14.71 7.41 -4.65
N ILE A 78 -13.58 7.47 -3.94
CA ILE A 78 -12.80 6.27 -3.60
C ILE A 78 -13.66 5.33 -2.75
N GLN A 79 -14.32 5.84 -1.72
CA GLN A 79 -15.21 5.05 -0.88
C GLN A 79 -16.35 4.42 -1.71
N THR A 80 -17.01 5.19 -2.58
CA THR A 80 -18.04 4.64 -3.49
C THR A 80 -17.50 3.53 -4.39
N VAL A 81 -16.28 3.68 -4.91
CA VAL A 81 -15.63 2.64 -5.71
C VAL A 81 -15.35 1.39 -4.88
N LEU A 82 -14.84 1.55 -3.64
CA LEU A 82 -14.60 0.43 -2.73
C LEU A 82 -15.88 -0.36 -2.44
N THR A 83 -17.00 0.33 -2.16
CA THR A 83 -18.32 -0.31 -2.03
C THR A 83 -18.73 -1.03 -3.31
N ASN A 84 -18.61 -0.39 -4.48
CA ASN A 84 -19.01 -0.99 -5.76
C ASN A 84 -18.19 -2.23 -6.16
N ILE A 85 -16.96 -2.35 -5.66
CA ILE A 85 -16.13 -3.54 -5.86
C ILE A 85 -16.65 -4.74 -5.02
N GLY A 86 -17.49 -4.49 -4.01
CA GLY A 86 -18.07 -5.51 -3.13
C GLY A 86 -17.59 -5.44 -1.67
N LEU A 87 -16.93 -4.34 -1.25
CA LEU A 87 -16.51 -4.18 0.15
C LEU A 87 -17.66 -3.64 1.00
N GLU A 88 -18.16 -4.50 1.89
CA GLU A 88 -19.23 -4.20 2.85
C GLU A 88 -18.69 -3.60 4.16
N GLY A 89 -19.61 -3.14 5.03
CA GLY A 89 -19.29 -2.64 6.38
C GLY A 89 -19.29 -1.11 6.46
N ASP A 90 -18.29 -0.52 7.12
CA ASP A 90 -18.25 0.93 7.38
C ASP A 90 -18.26 1.77 6.08
N THR A 91 -17.83 1.20 4.96
CA THR A 91 -17.91 1.80 3.61
C THR A 91 -19.34 2.17 3.20
N GLU A 92 -20.35 1.50 3.74
CA GLU A 92 -21.77 1.69 3.43
C GLU A 92 -22.51 2.50 4.48
N VAL A 93 -22.01 2.49 5.72
CA VAL A 93 -22.73 3.01 6.89
C VAL A 93 -22.40 4.48 7.16
N ARG A 94 -21.16 4.91 6.90
CA ARG A 94 -20.71 6.27 7.24
C ARG A 94 -19.62 6.78 6.30
N THR A 95 -19.39 8.08 6.32
CA THR A 95 -18.23 8.68 5.65
C THR A 95 -16.94 8.28 6.37
N LEU A 96 -15.97 7.75 5.63
CA LEU A 96 -14.66 7.37 6.14
C LEU A 96 -13.65 8.51 6.03
N THR A 97 -12.69 8.52 6.95
CA THR A 97 -11.51 9.39 6.87
C THR A 97 -10.54 8.90 5.78
N SER A 98 -9.63 9.77 5.34
CA SER A 98 -8.58 9.38 4.39
C SER A 98 -7.71 8.23 4.89
N HIS A 99 -7.40 8.20 6.19
CA HIS A 99 -6.62 7.13 6.81
C HIS A 99 -7.35 5.79 6.84
N GLU A 100 -8.66 5.80 7.08
CA GLU A 100 -9.49 4.58 7.00
C GLU A 100 -9.58 4.07 5.56
N ILE A 101 -9.76 4.96 4.59
CA ILE A 101 -9.73 4.60 3.16
C ILE A 101 -8.38 4.01 2.77
N ASP A 102 -7.27 4.58 3.23
CA ASP A 102 -5.93 4.04 2.99
C ASP A 102 -5.75 2.66 3.64
N ALA A 103 -6.27 2.45 4.84
CA ALA A 103 -6.24 1.15 5.52
C ALA A 103 -7.04 0.09 4.75
N ILE A 104 -8.26 0.42 4.29
CA ILE A 104 -9.08 -0.48 3.47
C ILE A 104 -8.40 -0.76 2.13
N THR A 105 -7.82 0.27 1.50
CA THR A 105 -7.05 0.11 0.25
C THR A 105 -5.86 -0.84 0.46
N ALA A 106 -5.16 -0.75 1.60
CA ALA A 106 -4.07 -1.66 1.92
C ALA A 106 -4.56 -3.10 2.15
N ALA A 107 -5.71 -3.26 2.83
CA ALA A 107 -6.35 -4.55 3.03
C ALA A 107 -6.80 -5.19 1.70
N LEU A 108 -7.32 -4.40 0.77
CA LEU A 108 -7.65 -4.83 -0.59
C LEU A 108 -6.42 -5.42 -1.31
N THR A 109 -5.28 -4.74 -1.25
CA THR A 109 -4.03 -5.27 -1.82
C THR A 109 -3.58 -6.55 -1.13
N ALA A 110 -3.72 -6.65 0.20
CA ALA A 110 -3.42 -7.88 0.92
C ALA A 110 -4.34 -9.04 0.51
N TYR A 111 -5.64 -8.78 0.32
CA TYR A 111 -6.57 -9.78 -0.22
C TYR A 111 -6.13 -10.23 -1.62
N LEU A 112 -5.87 -9.31 -2.54
CA LEU A 112 -5.40 -9.64 -3.90
C LEU A 112 -4.05 -10.37 -3.89
N TYR A 113 -3.19 -10.09 -2.91
CA TYR A 113 -1.93 -10.79 -2.71
C TYR A 113 -2.15 -12.28 -2.41
N THR A 114 -3.12 -12.62 -1.56
CA THR A 114 -3.48 -14.04 -1.30
C THR A 114 -3.98 -14.77 -2.55
N GLN A 115 -4.48 -14.02 -3.54
CA GLN A 115 -4.99 -14.56 -4.81
C GLN A 115 -3.93 -14.54 -5.93
N ASN A 116 -2.66 -14.21 -5.65
CA ASN A 116 -1.59 -14.06 -6.67
C ASN A 116 -1.90 -13.01 -7.76
N ARG A 117 -2.68 -11.98 -7.41
CA ARG A 117 -3.10 -10.89 -8.31
C ARG A 117 -2.31 -9.60 -8.11
N THR A 118 -1.06 -9.74 -7.69
CA THR A 118 -0.15 -8.64 -7.35
C THR A 118 1.21 -8.81 -8.02
N GLU A 119 2.00 -7.75 -7.97
CA GLU A 119 3.41 -7.67 -8.37
C GLU A 119 4.21 -7.11 -7.17
N ALA A 120 5.47 -7.54 -7.06
CA ALA A 120 6.37 -7.13 -6.00
C ALA A 120 7.51 -6.30 -6.61
N TRP A 121 7.78 -5.12 -6.03
CA TRP A 121 8.83 -4.21 -6.48
C TRP A 121 9.86 -4.03 -5.37
N GLY A 122 11.12 -4.39 -5.62
CA GLY A 122 12.21 -4.32 -4.66
C GLY A 122 13.18 -5.50 -4.72
N ASP A 123 13.71 -5.84 -3.55
CA ASP A 123 14.56 -7.00 -3.34
C ASP A 123 14.47 -7.51 -1.90
N GLU A 124 15.16 -8.60 -1.61
CA GLU A 124 15.24 -9.17 -0.27
C GLU A 124 16.05 -8.31 0.72
N GLU A 125 16.90 -7.39 0.23
CA GLU A 125 17.77 -6.58 1.09
C GLU A 125 17.08 -5.35 1.68
N GLU A 126 16.26 -4.66 0.89
CA GLU A 126 15.54 -3.43 1.25
C GLU A 126 14.01 -3.60 1.29
N GLY A 127 13.55 -4.83 1.03
CA GLY A 127 12.16 -5.24 1.03
C GLY A 127 11.44 -4.98 -0.29
N TYR A 128 10.23 -5.53 -0.39
CA TYR A 128 9.34 -5.38 -1.54
C TYR A 128 8.11 -4.56 -1.19
N ILE A 129 7.70 -3.66 -2.09
CA ILE A 129 6.36 -3.07 -2.08
C ILE A 129 5.45 -3.90 -2.97
N ILE A 130 4.33 -4.35 -2.40
CA ILE A 130 3.31 -5.13 -3.09
C ILE A 130 2.28 -4.19 -3.70
N VAL A 131 2.01 -4.37 -4.99
CA VAL A 131 1.04 -3.58 -5.76
C VAL A 131 0.13 -4.54 -6.55
N PRO A 132 -1.18 -4.29 -6.68
CA PRO A 132 -2.01 -5.08 -7.58
C PRO A 132 -1.53 -5.05 -9.03
N LYS A 133 -1.75 -6.15 -9.75
CA LYS A 133 -1.61 -6.15 -11.22
C LYS A 133 -2.56 -5.11 -11.80
N ARG A 134 -2.09 -4.39 -12.83
CA ARG A 134 -2.88 -3.31 -13.47
C ARG A 134 -4.15 -3.86 -14.08
N GLN A 135 -5.30 -3.31 -13.67
CA GLN A 135 -6.63 -3.67 -14.18
C GLN A 135 -7.64 -2.56 -13.83
N ASP A 136 -8.78 -2.52 -14.51
CA ASP A 136 -9.87 -1.60 -14.13
C ASP A 136 -10.64 -2.16 -12.94
N TRP A 137 -10.90 -1.33 -11.93
CA TRP A 137 -11.68 -1.73 -10.75
C TRP A 137 -13.08 -2.26 -11.08
N ARG A 138 -13.68 -1.91 -12.23
CA ARG A 138 -14.98 -2.46 -12.65
C ARG A 138 -14.93 -3.96 -12.95
N THR A 139 -13.73 -4.48 -13.23
CA THR A 139 -13.49 -5.92 -13.44
C THR A 139 -13.17 -6.65 -12.13
N LEU A 140 -12.95 -5.91 -11.04
CA LEU A 140 -12.82 -6.48 -9.71
C LEU A 140 -14.21 -6.73 -9.14
N ARG A 141 -14.48 -7.99 -8.80
CA ARG A 141 -15.51 -8.36 -7.84
C ARG A 141 -14.84 -9.16 -6.74
N ILE A 142 -15.17 -8.80 -5.51
CA ILE A 142 -14.69 -9.44 -4.28
C ILE A 142 -15.87 -10.13 -3.62
#